data_AF-A0AAW7Q0X3-F1
#
_entry.id   AF-A0AAW7Q0X3-F1
#
_cell.length_a   1.000
_cell.length_b   1.000
_cell.length_c   1.000
_cell.angle_alpha   90.00
_cell.angle_beta   90.00
_cell.angle_gamma   90.00
#
_symmetry.space_group_name_H-M   'P 1'
#
loop_
_entity.id
_entity.type
_entity.pdbx_description
1 polymer ?
#
loop_
_entity_poly.entity_id
_entity_poly.type
_entity_poly.pdbx_seq_one_letter_code
_entity_poly.pdbx_strand_id
1 'polypeptide(L)'
;MIKKIFKIIAIIFGFIIVLFIGITYFVLNELFDGLCGDYIFKEYPSPNKTKKVVIYERDCGATTTWNTHISILDYDKQFDGKDESIFSIRGRPAEVAPNITWIDNKNIIIHHKVNGKEIRIKNKHGWLNPIKIIYE
;
A
#
# COMPACT_ATOMS: atom_id res chain seq x y z
N MET A 1 54.03 -3.05 8.35
CA MET A 1 53.04 -2.04 8.81
C MET A 1 52.10 -1.60 7.69
N ILE A 2 52.60 -1.27 6.49
CA ILE A 2 51.81 -0.87 5.30
C ILE A 2 50.64 -1.82 4.93
N LYS A 3 50.84 -3.15 4.96
CA LYS A 3 49.76 -4.12 4.64
C LYS A 3 48.56 -4.08 5.61
N LYS A 4 48.79 -3.74 6.89
CA LYS A 4 47.71 -3.59 7.88
C LYS A 4 46.93 -2.28 7.65
N ILE A 5 47.63 -1.21 7.29
CA ILE A 5 47.03 0.09 6.94
C ILE A 5 46.16 -0.05 5.69
N PHE A 6 46.65 -0.73 4.65
CA PHE A 6 45.88 -0.98 3.42
C PHE A 6 44.60 -1.79 3.70
N LYS A 7 44.66 -2.78 4.59
CA LYS A 7 43.49 -3.57 5.00
C LYS A 7 42.45 -2.71 5.73
N ILE A 8 42.88 -1.80 6.61
CA ILE A 8 41.99 -0.88 7.32
C ILE A 8 41.33 0.10 6.34
N ILE A 9 42.10 0.68 5.42
CA ILE A 9 41.58 1.58 4.38
C ILE A 9 40.55 0.86 3.51
N ALA A 10 40.83 -0.38 3.09
CA ALA A 10 39.88 -1.17 2.31
C ALA A 10 38.57 -1.46 3.07
N ILE A 11 38.63 -1.71 4.39
CA ILE A 11 37.44 -1.93 5.22
C ILE A 11 36.63 -0.64 5.34
N ILE A 12 37.28 0.50 5.61
CA ILE A 12 36.61 1.81 5.71
C ILE A 12 35.96 2.16 4.37
N PHE A 13 36.68 1.98 3.26
CA PHE A 13 36.17 2.26 1.93
C PHE A 13 34.99 1.34 1.57
N GLY A 14 35.08 0.05 1.89
CA GLY A 14 33.95 -0.88 1.73
C GLY A 14 32.73 -0.48 2.54
N PHE A 15 32.91 -0.03 3.78
CA PHE A 15 31.83 0.45 4.63
C PHE A 15 31.17 1.73 4.07
N ILE A 16 31.98 2.67 3.56
CA ILE A 16 31.49 3.88 2.90
C ILE A 16 30.66 3.54 1.66
N ILE A 17 31.10 2.58 0.83
CA ILE A 17 30.35 2.14 -0.35
C ILE A 17 29.00 1.55 0.07
N VAL A 18 28.96 0.67 1.07
CA VAL A 18 27.70 0.07 1.55
C VAL A 18 26.74 1.15 2.08
N LEU A 19 27.26 2.11 2.86
CA LEU A 19 26.48 3.25 3.32
C LEU A 19 25.95 4.10 2.16
N PHE A 20 26.80 4.40 1.18
CA PHE A 20 26.41 5.22 0.02
C PHE A 20 25.32 4.55 -0.81
N ILE A 21 25.42 3.23 -1.06
CA ILE A 21 24.39 2.46 -1.75
C ILE A 21 23.08 2.47 -0.96
N GLY A 22 23.15 2.24 0.37
CA GLY A 22 21.98 2.26 1.24
C GLY A 22 21.26 3.60 1.25
N ILE A 23 22.01 4.71 1.36
CA ILE A 23 21.45 6.07 1.32
C ILE A 23 20.85 6.35 -0.06
N THR A 24 21.55 6.01 -1.15
CA THR A 24 21.06 6.25 -2.51
C THR A 24 19.76 5.48 -2.76
N TYR A 25 19.69 4.21 -2.35
CA TYR A 25 18.47 3.41 -2.46
C TYR A 25 17.30 4.02 -1.68
N PHE A 26 17.55 4.46 -0.44
CA PHE A 26 16.54 5.11 0.39
C PHE A 26 16.02 6.41 -0.24
N VAL A 27 16.93 7.29 -0.67
CA VAL A 27 16.59 8.59 -1.28
C VAL A 27 15.83 8.40 -2.60
N LEU A 28 16.24 7.45 -3.44
CA LEU A 28 15.55 7.16 -4.69
C LEU A 28 14.13 6.65 -4.42
N ASN A 29 13.94 5.72 -3.48
CA ASN A 29 12.60 5.23 -3.16
C ASN A 29 11.67 6.35 -2.67
N GLU A 30 12.13 7.22 -1.76
CA GLU A 30 11.33 8.37 -1.29
C GLU A 30 11.02 9.36 -2.42
N LEU A 31 11.97 9.61 -3.32
CA LEU A 31 11.74 10.44 -4.51
C LEU A 31 10.69 9.84 -5.45
N PHE A 32 10.76 8.54 -5.72
CA PHE A 32 9.81 7.87 -6.61
C PHE A 32 8.42 7.75 -5.98
N ASP A 33 8.32 7.45 -4.68
CA ASP A 33 7.04 7.43 -3.96
C ASP A 33 6.41 8.83 -3.91
N GLY A 34 7.23 9.89 -3.75
CA GLY A 34 6.76 11.28 -3.79
C GLY A 34 6.24 11.75 -5.15
N LEU A 35 6.57 11.02 -6.23
CA LEU A 35 6.03 11.26 -7.57
C LEU A 35 4.69 10.52 -7.82
N CYS A 36 4.29 9.64 -6.91
CA CYS A 36 3.01 8.96 -6.99
C CYS A 36 1.90 9.80 -6.35
N GLY A 37 0.76 9.89 -7.02
CA GLY A 37 -0.48 10.42 -6.48
C GLY A 37 -1.44 9.30 -6.09
N ASP A 38 -1.99 9.36 -4.88
CA ASP A 38 -3.08 8.51 -4.44
C ASP A 38 -4.39 9.30 -4.47
N TYR A 39 -5.36 8.86 -5.27
CA TYR A 39 -6.61 9.57 -5.53
C TYR A 39 -7.80 8.76 -5.05
N ILE A 40 -8.55 9.29 -4.09
CA ILE A 40 -9.76 8.65 -3.59
C ILE A 40 -10.81 8.59 -4.71
N PHE A 41 -11.28 7.39 -5.00
CA PHE A 41 -12.40 7.15 -5.90
C PHE A 41 -13.72 7.12 -5.13
N LYS A 42 -13.77 6.38 -4.02
CA LYS A 42 -15.00 6.23 -3.22
C LYS A 42 -14.71 5.82 -1.78
N GLU A 43 -15.53 6.32 -0.85
CA GLU A 43 -15.50 5.93 0.55
C GLU A 43 -16.82 5.24 0.96
N TYR A 44 -16.71 4.24 1.83
CA TYR A 44 -17.83 3.51 2.40
C TYR A 44 -17.71 3.53 3.92
N PRO A 45 -18.48 4.39 4.62
CA PRO A 45 -18.43 4.44 6.08
C PRO A 45 -19.07 3.18 6.67
N SER A 46 -18.46 2.68 7.76
CA SER A 46 -19.08 1.62 8.58
C SER A 46 -20.39 2.10 9.22
N PRO A 47 -21.31 1.19 9.57
CA PRO A 47 -22.62 1.55 10.13
C PRO A 47 -22.54 2.45 11.38
N ASN A 48 -21.56 2.20 12.26
CA ASN A 48 -21.32 3.00 13.46
C ASN A 48 -20.36 4.19 13.24
N LYS A 49 -19.87 4.40 12.01
CA LYS A 49 -18.89 5.44 11.65
C LYS A 49 -17.60 5.43 12.49
N THR A 50 -17.12 4.25 12.88
CA THR A 50 -15.79 4.12 13.52
C THR A 50 -14.69 3.87 12.50
N LYS A 51 -15.04 3.25 11.38
CA LYS A 51 -14.16 2.89 10.28
C LYS A 51 -14.76 3.33 8.96
N LYS A 52 -13.93 3.42 7.93
CA LYS A 52 -14.36 3.55 6.53
C LYS A 52 -13.47 2.71 5.63
N VAL A 53 -14.07 2.17 4.57
CA VAL A 53 -13.32 1.58 3.46
C VAL A 53 -13.11 2.64 2.41
N VAL A 54 -11.89 2.75 1.90
CA VAL A 54 -11.52 3.70 0.86
C VAL A 54 -11.02 2.94 -0.35
N ILE A 55 -11.66 3.18 -1.49
CA ILE A 55 -11.19 2.75 -2.80
C ILE A 55 -10.44 3.93 -3.41
N TYR A 56 -9.22 3.69 -3.88
CA TYR A 56 -8.39 4.72 -4.47
C TYR A 56 -7.57 4.19 -5.65
N GLU A 57 -7.17 5.11 -6.51
CA GLU A 57 -6.19 4.88 -7.56
C GLU A 57 -4.81 5.30 -7.06
N ARG A 58 -3.78 4.52 -7.39
CA ARG A 58 -2.38 4.97 -7.31
C ARG A 58 -1.85 5.22 -8.71
N ASP A 59 -1.48 6.46 -9.00
CA ASP A 59 -0.87 6.87 -10.27
C ASP A 59 0.57 7.33 -10.03
N CYS A 60 1.54 6.59 -10.56
CA CYS A 60 2.96 6.92 -10.49
C CYS A 60 3.52 7.42 -11.85
N GLY A 61 2.64 7.81 -12.77
CA GLY A 61 2.98 8.38 -14.07
C GLY A 61 2.88 7.41 -15.25
N ALA A 62 3.19 7.94 -16.43
CA ALA A 62 2.84 7.38 -17.74
C ALA A 62 3.35 5.96 -18.05
N THR A 63 4.45 5.53 -17.40
CA THR A 63 5.05 4.21 -17.63
C THR A 63 4.60 3.17 -16.61
N THR A 64 3.77 3.55 -15.64
CA THR A 64 3.26 2.66 -14.59
C THR A 64 1.85 2.17 -14.91
N THR A 65 1.56 0.93 -14.56
CA THR A 65 0.19 0.39 -14.71
C THR A 65 -0.67 0.90 -13.57
N TRP A 66 -1.84 1.48 -13.89
CA TRP A 66 -2.82 1.87 -12.89
C TRP A 66 -3.28 0.65 -12.09
N ASN A 67 -3.37 0.84 -10.78
CA ASN A 67 -3.90 -0.15 -9.87
C ASN A 67 -5.00 0.47 -9.02
N THR A 68 -6.08 -0.26 -8.88
CA THR A 68 -7.15 0.04 -7.93
C THR A 68 -6.79 -0.61 -6.61
N HIS A 69 -6.82 0.17 -5.55
CA HIS A 69 -6.53 -0.25 -4.20
C HIS A 69 -7.73 -0.05 -3.30
N ILE A 70 -7.85 -0.91 -2.30
CA ILE A 70 -8.84 -0.81 -1.24
C ILE A 70 -8.09 -0.88 0.10
N SER A 71 -8.33 0.09 0.97
CA SER A 71 -7.79 0.15 2.33
C SER A 71 -8.92 0.39 3.33
N ILE A 72 -8.71 -0.03 4.59
CA ILE A 72 -9.62 0.27 5.69
C ILE A 72 -8.90 1.20 6.65
N LEU A 73 -9.56 2.30 7.03
CA LEU A 73 -9.03 3.28 7.96
C LEU A 73 -10.05 3.67 9.03
N ASP A 74 -9.57 4.36 10.06
CA ASP A 74 -10.44 5.09 11.00
C ASP A 74 -11.30 6.11 10.25
N TYR A 75 -12.54 6.27 10.71
CA TYR A 75 -13.52 7.11 10.02
C TYR A 75 -13.04 8.56 9.85
N ASP A 76 -12.50 9.15 10.90
CA ASP A 76 -12.00 10.53 10.90
C ASP A 76 -10.57 10.67 10.38
N LYS A 77 -9.89 9.56 10.05
CA LYS A 77 -8.54 9.63 9.50
C LYS A 77 -8.61 10.20 8.08
N GLN A 78 -7.81 11.24 7.83
CA GLN A 78 -7.57 11.73 6.48
C GLN A 78 -6.73 10.70 5.73
N PHE A 79 -7.18 10.35 4.52
CA PHE A 79 -6.47 9.43 3.66
C PHE A 79 -5.19 10.10 3.13
N ASP A 80 -4.07 9.40 3.27
CA ASP A 80 -2.72 9.89 2.91
C ASP A 80 -1.96 8.92 1.99
N GLY A 81 -2.63 7.88 1.48
CA GLY A 81 -2.02 6.88 0.60
C GLY A 81 -1.09 5.87 1.30
N LYS A 82 -0.84 6.01 2.60
CA LYS A 82 0.10 5.17 3.35
C LYS A 82 -0.58 4.00 4.07
N ASP A 83 -1.91 3.99 4.10
CA ASP A 83 -2.69 2.91 4.68
C ASP A 83 -2.49 1.60 3.92
N GLU A 84 -2.43 0.51 4.69
CA GLU A 84 -2.25 -0.83 4.13
C GLU A 84 -3.42 -1.20 3.22
N SER A 85 -3.11 -1.40 1.94
CA SER A 85 -4.04 -1.97 0.97
C SER A 85 -4.38 -3.42 1.34
N ILE A 86 -5.66 -3.69 1.57
CA ILE A 86 -6.21 -5.04 1.86
C ILE A 86 -6.56 -5.80 0.58
N PHE A 87 -6.82 -5.07 -0.50
CA PHE A 87 -7.11 -5.61 -1.82
C PHE A 87 -6.53 -4.69 -2.89
N SER A 88 -5.98 -5.27 -3.96
CA SER A 88 -5.62 -4.51 -5.15
C SER A 88 -5.71 -5.32 -6.43
N ILE A 89 -6.07 -4.65 -7.52
CA ILE A 89 -6.19 -5.24 -8.86
C ILE A 89 -5.69 -4.23 -9.91
N ARG A 90 -5.22 -4.74 -11.05
CA ARG A 90 -4.82 -3.89 -12.19
C ARG A 90 -6.06 -3.24 -12.83
N GLY A 91 -5.91 -1.98 -13.21
CA GLY A 91 -6.96 -1.18 -13.83
C GLY A 91 -7.36 0.03 -12.99
N ARG A 92 -7.99 1.01 -13.64
CA ARG A 92 -8.47 2.23 -12.98
C ARG A 92 -9.76 1.95 -12.19
N PRO A 93 -10.01 2.63 -11.06
CA PRO A 93 -11.21 2.38 -10.26
C PRO A 93 -12.50 2.57 -11.04
N ALA A 94 -12.55 3.50 -11.99
CA ALA A 94 -13.70 3.70 -12.86
C ALA A 94 -14.09 2.45 -13.69
N GLU A 95 -13.15 1.53 -13.93
CA GLU A 95 -13.34 0.33 -14.75
C GLU A 95 -13.46 -0.94 -13.90
N VAL A 96 -12.69 -1.03 -12.81
CA VAL A 96 -12.51 -2.28 -12.06
C VAL A 96 -12.86 -2.20 -10.58
N ALA A 97 -13.26 -1.03 -10.06
CA ALA A 97 -13.59 -0.92 -8.63
C ALA A 97 -14.84 -1.75 -8.29
N PRO A 98 -14.74 -2.70 -7.36
CA PRO A 98 -15.91 -3.42 -6.88
C PRO A 98 -16.76 -2.53 -5.98
N ASN A 99 -18.04 -2.89 -5.86
CA ASN A 99 -18.87 -2.32 -4.81
C ASN A 99 -18.47 -2.92 -3.45
N ILE A 100 -18.75 -2.17 -2.38
CA ILE A 100 -18.46 -2.59 -1.02
C ILE A 100 -19.72 -2.46 -0.19
N THR A 101 -19.97 -3.45 0.67
CA THR A 101 -21.06 -3.43 1.64
C THR A 101 -20.54 -3.78 3.01
N TRP A 102 -20.85 -2.94 4.00
CA TRP A 102 -20.69 -3.32 5.39
C TRP A 102 -21.90 -4.15 5.82
N ILE A 103 -21.66 -5.39 6.27
CA ILE A 103 -22.72 -6.20 6.90
C ILE A 103 -22.96 -5.67 8.32
N ASP A 104 -21.87 -5.39 9.03
CA ASP A 104 -21.84 -4.80 10.36
C ASP A 104 -20.50 -4.08 10.57
N ASN A 105 -20.16 -3.68 11.80
CA ASN A 105 -18.91 -2.94 12.07
C ASN A 105 -17.63 -3.80 12.00
N LYS A 106 -17.74 -5.11 11.78
CA LYS A 106 -16.63 -6.09 11.76
C LYS A 106 -16.60 -6.93 10.50
N ASN A 107 -17.59 -6.87 9.62
CA ASN A 107 -17.69 -7.70 8.44
C ASN A 107 -18.01 -6.84 7.21
N ILE A 108 -17.19 -6.98 6.16
CA ILE A 108 -17.43 -6.36 4.87
C ILE A 108 -17.50 -7.41 3.76
N ILE A 109 -18.27 -7.07 2.74
CA ILE A 109 -18.32 -7.75 1.46
C ILE A 109 -17.67 -6.84 0.42
N ILE A 110 -16.69 -7.38 -0.28
CA ILE A 110 -16.17 -6.82 -1.53
C ILE A 110 -16.85 -7.63 -2.65
N HIS A 111 -17.69 -6.96 -3.43
CA HIS A 111 -18.44 -7.54 -4.56
C HIS A 111 -17.50 -7.76 -5.74
N HIS A 112 -16.59 -8.73 -5.57
CA HIS A 112 -15.58 -9.14 -6.51
C HIS A 112 -15.30 -10.64 -6.38
N LYS A 113 -15.65 -11.39 -7.42
CA LYS A 113 -15.31 -12.81 -7.51
C LYS A 113 -13.81 -13.00 -7.77
N VAL A 114 -13.12 -13.50 -6.76
CA VAL A 114 -11.68 -13.81 -6.83
C VAL A 114 -11.40 -14.78 -7.98
N ASN A 115 -10.50 -14.39 -8.87
CA ASN A 115 -10.18 -15.15 -10.08
C ASN A 115 -8.67 -15.27 -10.36
N GLY A 116 -7.80 -14.78 -9.47
CA GLY A 116 -6.35 -14.88 -9.56
C GLY A 116 -5.68 -13.73 -10.31
N LYS A 117 -6.44 -12.72 -10.77
CA LYS A 117 -5.90 -11.50 -11.39
C LYS A 117 -5.57 -10.41 -10.37
N GLU A 118 -5.96 -10.60 -9.13
CA GLU A 118 -5.72 -9.68 -8.03
C GLU A 118 -4.23 -9.68 -7.67
N ILE A 119 -3.69 -8.49 -7.39
CA ILE A 119 -2.31 -8.33 -6.94
C ILE A 119 -2.22 -8.61 -5.43
N ARG A 120 -3.26 -8.20 -4.68
CA ARG A 120 -3.34 -8.41 -3.23
C ARG A 120 -4.76 -8.77 -2.84
N ILE A 121 -4.86 -9.72 -1.90
CA ILE A 121 -6.10 -10.16 -1.26
C ILE A 121 -5.81 -10.43 0.22
N LYS A 122 -6.67 -9.93 1.10
CA LYS A 122 -6.65 -10.22 2.53
C LYS A 122 -8.05 -10.58 2.99
N ASN A 123 -8.13 -11.57 3.88
CA ASN A 123 -9.41 -11.99 4.45
C ASN A 123 -9.72 -11.30 5.80
N LYS A 124 -8.73 -10.58 6.38
CA LYS A 124 -8.84 -9.86 7.65
C LYS A 124 -7.94 -8.62 7.68
N HIS A 125 -8.33 -7.62 8.47
CA HIS A 125 -7.54 -6.41 8.71
C HIS A 125 -7.63 -5.95 10.18
N GLY A 126 -6.49 -5.60 10.78
CA GLY A 126 -6.37 -5.22 12.20
C GLY A 126 -5.99 -6.38 13.13
N TRP A 127 -5.45 -6.07 14.32
CA TRP A 127 -4.91 -7.07 15.27
C TRP A 127 -5.87 -7.41 16.41
N LEU A 128 -6.26 -6.42 17.23
CA LEU A 128 -7.06 -6.65 18.45
C LEU A 128 -8.56 -6.89 18.18
N ASN A 129 -9.08 -6.38 17.07
CA ASN A 129 -10.47 -6.57 16.64
C ASN A 129 -10.52 -6.57 15.10
N PRO A 130 -10.15 -7.68 14.46
CA PRO A 130 -10.00 -7.71 13.02
C PRO A 130 -11.35 -7.56 12.32
N ILE A 131 -11.38 -6.73 11.28
CA ILE A 131 -12.47 -6.68 10.32
C ILE A 131 -12.29 -7.86 9.36
N LYS A 132 -13.32 -8.70 9.22
CA LYS A 132 -13.36 -9.80 8.27
C LYS A 132 -13.79 -9.29 6.90
N ILE A 133 -13.14 -9.82 5.87
CA ILE A 133 -13.33 -9.43 4.47
C ILE A 133 -13.82 -10.67 3.73
N ILE A 134 -14.98 -10.55 3.08
CA ILE A 134 -15.64 -11.59 2.30
C ILE A 134 -15.64 -11.13 0.84
N TYR A 135 -15.42 -12.08 -0.07
CA TYR A 135 -15.41 -11.84 -1.51
C TYR A 135 -16.53 -12.64 -2.17
N GLU A 136 -17.35 -11.98 -2.99
CA GLU A 136 -18.46 -12.59 -3.74
C GLU A 136 -18.52 -12.17 -5.21
#